data_AF-A0A963HPU2-F1
#
_entry.id   AF-A0A963HPU2-F1
#
_cell.length_a   1.000
_cell.length_b   1.000
_cell.length_c   1.000
_cell.angle_alpha   90.00
_cell.angle_beta   90.00
_cell.angle_gamma   90.00
#
_symmetry.space_group_name_H-M   'P 1'
#
loop_
_entity.id
_entity.type
_entity.pdbx_description
1 polymer ?
#
loop_
_entity_poly.entity_id
_entity_poly.type
_entity_poly.pdbx_seq_one_letter_code
_entity_poly.pdbx_strand_id
1 'polypeptide(L)'
;MIRAFPGPGTKIILLCASFLMTAAHLAVAAPFCVERQGIAPECYYIDSDQCRKRAGEISGRCTVNAEEVDFPAAYGNYCMVASGGIVQCIYVGFDDCDREAKLNKGVCTLNPERQGPPEQFQSEVDGLY
;
A
#
# COMPACT_ATOMS: atom_id res chain seq x y z
N MET A 1 -45.05 22.15 -55.07
CA MET A 1 -46.16 21.36 -54.51
C MET A 1 -45.79 20.96 -53.09
N ILE A 2 -46.55 21.50 -52.13
CA ILE A 2 -46.51 21.18 -50.70
C ILE A 2 -47.19 19.82 -50.51
N ARG A 3 -46.63 18.92 -49.68
CA ARG A 3 -47.36 18.16 -48.64
C ARG A 3 -46.37 17.58 -47.62
N ALA A 4 -46.41 18.17 -46.42
CA ALA A 4 -46.01 17.53 -45.18
C ALA A 4 -47.18 16.67 -44.66
N PHE A 5 -46.90 15.55 -44.00
CA PHE A 5 -47.84 14.89 -43.08
C PHE A 5 -47.11 14.34 -41.84
N PRO A 6 -47.66 14.55 -40.63
CA PRO A 6 -47.06 14.17 -39.34
C PRO A 6 -47.72 12.95 -38.65
N GLY A 7 -46.96 12.31 -37.75
CA GLY A 7 -47.42 11.62 -36.53
C GLY A 7 -47.70 10.11 -36.63
N PRO A 8 -47.88 9.37 -35.50
CA PRO A 8 -47.82 9.77 -34.08
C PRO A 8 -46.91 8.90 -33.17
N GLY A 9 -46.20 9.57 -32.26
CA GLY A 9 -46.19 9.28 -30.82
C GLY A 9 -46.18 7.84 -30.31
N THR A 10 -45.05 7.14 -30.38
CA THR A 10 -44.81 5.97 -29.51
C THR A 10 -43.97 6.42 -28.32
N LYS A 11 -44.64 6.72 -27.21
CA LYS A 11 -43.99 6.92 -25.89
C LYS A 11 -43.55 5.55 -25.36
N ILE A 12 -42.33 5.13 -25.71
CA ILE A 12 -41.68 3.99 -25.08
C ILE A 12 -41.23 4.44 -23.69
N ILE A 13 -42.00 4.06 -22.67
CA ILE A 13 -41.60 4.17 -21.26
C ILE A 13 -40.54 3.10 -21.03
N LEU A 14 -39.28 3.47 -21.27
CA LEU A 14 -38.11 2.69 -20.88
C LEU A 14 -37.93 2.84 -19.37
N LEU A 15 -38.57 1.94 -18.61
CA LEU A 15 -38.24 1.64 -17.23
C LEU A 15 -36.85 0.98 -17.20
N CYS A 16 -35.80 1.78 -17.35
CA CYS A 16 -34.45 1.39 -16.98
C CYS A 16 -34.39 1.31 -15.46
N ALA A 17 -34.74 0.15 -14.91
CA ALA A 17 -34.43 -0.20 -13.53
C ALA A 17 -32.91 -0.12 -13.36
N SER A 18 -32.45 1.02 -12.85
CA SER A 18 -31.05 1.28 -12.52
C SER A 18 -30.68 0.37 -11.34
N PHE A 19 -30.14 -0.80 -11.66
CA PHE A 19 -29.50 -1.68 -10.68
C PHE A 19 -28.25 -0.95 -10.18
N LEU A 20 -28.41 -0.14 -9.12
CA LEU A 20 -27.32 0.45 -8.36
C LEU A 20 -26.59 -0.70 -7.65
N MET A 21 -25.72 -1.41 -8.36
CA MET A 21 -24.69 -2.23 -7.73
C MET A 21 -23.66 -1.28 -7.13
N THR A 22 -23.93 -0.77 -5.94
CA THR A 22 -22.90 -0.26 -5.04
C THR A 22 -22.08 -1.44 -4.59
N ALA A 23 -21.10 -1.85 -5.42
CA ALA A 23 -20.04 -2.73 -4.99
C ALA A 23 -19.25 -1.97 -3.93
N ALA A 24 -19.54 -2.23 -2.66
CA ALA A 24 -18.69 -1.82 -1.56
C ALA A 24 -17.32 -2.45 -1.84
N HIS A 25 -16.38 -1.66 -2.35
CA HIS A 25 -14.99 -2.06 -2.45
C HIS A 25 -14.54 -2.11 -1.00
N LEU A 26 -14.56 -3.31 -0.41
CA LEU A 26 -13.74 -3.60 0.76
C LEU A 26 -12.34 -3.19 0.32
N ALA A 27 -11.84 -2.07 0.85
CA ALA A 27 -10.47 -1.66 0.65
C ALA A 27 -9.62 -2.73 1.33
N VAL A 28 -9.29 -3.78 0.58
CA VAL A 28 -8.31 -4.78 1.01
C VAL A 28 -6.99 -4.05 0.93
N ALA A 29 -6.55 -3.51 2.06
CA ALA A 29 -5.24 -2.92 2.13
C ALA A 29 -4.22 -4.05 1.93
N ALA A 30 -3.30 -3.83 0.99
CA ALA A 30 -2.31 -4.81 0.62
C ALA A 30 -1.03 -4.62 1.45
N PRO A 31 -0.16 -5.64 1.55
CA PRO A 31 1.06 -5.56 2.37
C PRO A 31 2.12 -4.62 1.79
N PHE A 32 2.02 -4.21 0.52
CA PHE A 32 2.97 -3.28 -0.09
C PHE A 32 2.29 -2.03 -0.64
N CYS A 33 2.96 -0.89 -0.43
CA CYS A 33 2.55 0.42 -0.87
C CYS A 33 3.56 1.02 -1.83
N VAL A 34 3.06 1.82 -2.78
CA VAL A 34 3.91 2.73 -3.55
C VAL A 34 3.82 4.11 -2.92
N GLU A 35 4.97 4.67 -2.57
CA GLU A 35 5.10 5.99 -1.99
C GLU A 35 5.76 6.97 -2.95
N ARG A 36 5.24 8.21 -2.97
CA ARG A 36 5.83 9.33 -3.69
C ARG A 36 5.75 10.57 -2.82
N GLN A 37 6.77 11.43 -2.91
CA GLN A 37 6.81 12.67 -2.14
C GLN A 37 5.56 13.53 -2.41
N GLY A 38 4.87 13.93 -1.34
CA GLY A 38 3.69 14.80 -1.40
C GLY A 38 2.38 14.11 -1.79
N ILE A 39 2.34 12.78 -1.86
CA ILE A 39 1.13 11.99 -2.16
C ILE A 39 0.97 10.90 -1.10
N ALA A 40 -0.29 10.58 -0.75
CA ALA A 40 -0.60 9.47 0.16
C ALA A 40 -0.13 8.12 -0.44
N PRO A 41 0.37 7.17 0.39
CA PRO A 41 0.79 5.86 -0.09
C PRO A 41 -0.33 5.06 -0.78
N GLU A 42 0.00 4.40 -1.88
CA GLU A 42 -0.90 3.55 -2.67
C GLU A 42 -0.71 2.07 -2.30
N CYS A 43 -1.49 1.57 -1.33
CA CYS A 43 -1.32 0.24 -0.70
C CYS A 43 -2.21 -0.85 -1.33
N TYR A 44 -1.98 -1.18 -2.60
CA TYR A 44 -2.81 -2.13 -3.36
C TYR A 44 -2.03 -3.34 -3.89
N TYR A 45 -0.74 -3.47 -3.54
CA TYR A 45 0.14 -4.49 -4.09
C TYR A 45 0.33 -5.66 -3.13
N ILE A 46 -0.10 -6.86 -3.56
CA ILE A 46 0.20 -8.12 -2.86
C ILE A 46 1.63 -8.59 -3.17
N ASP A 47 2.17 -8.20 -4.33
CA ASP A 47 3.50 -8.62 -4.77
C ASP A 47 4.48 -7.44 -4.81
N SER A 48 5.65 -7.64 -4.19
CA SER A 48 6.68 -6.61 -4.08
C SER A 48 7.38 -6.28 -5.40
N ASP A 49 7.41 -7.20 -6.38
CA ASP A 49 7.99 -6.91 -7.70
C ASP A 49 7.06 -5.99 -8.49
N GLN A 50 5.74 -6.20 -8.42
CA GLN A 50 4.75 -5.28 -9.00
C GLN A 50 4.83 -3.88 -8.37
N CYS A 51 4.92 -3.83 -7.04
CA CYS A 51 5.10 -2.60 -6.30
C CYS A 51 6.39 -1.86 -6.70
N ARG A 52 7.54 -2.56 -6.75
CA ARG A 52 8.83 -1.99 -7.20
C ARG A 52 8.79 -1.52 -8.64
N LYS A 53 8.16 -2.28 -9.54
CA LYS A 53 7.97 -1.88 -10.94
C LYS A 53 7.20 -0.57 -11.02
N ARG A 54 6.04 -0.48 -10.34
CA ARG A 54 5.23 0.74 -10.33
C ARG A 54 5.99 1.92 -9.73
N ALA A 55 6.65 1.70 -8.58
CA ALA A 55 7.47 2.71 -7.95
C ALA A 55 8.53 3.25 -8.94
N GLY A 56 9.19 2.37 -9.70
CA GLY A 56 10.12 2.77 -10.76
C GLY A 56 9.49 3.63 -11.85
N GLU A 57 8.28 3.27 -12.33
CA GLU A 57 7.55 4.04 -13.36
C GLU A 57 7.21 5.46 -12.92
N ILE A 58 6.96 5.66 -11.63
CA ILE A 58 6.54 6.96 -11.08
C ILE A 58 7.62 7.66 -10.26
N SER A 59 8.87 7.19 -10.29
CA SER A 59 9.95 7.72 -9.44
C SER A 59 9.60 7.75 -7.94
N GLY A 60 8.85 6.74 -7.49
CA GLY A 60 8.48 6.51 -6.10
C GLY A 60 9.35 5.44 -5.43
N ARG A 61 8.89 4.97 -4.28
CA ARG A 61 9.49 3.86 -3.52
C ARG A 61 8.44 2.81 -3.21
N CYS A 62 8.85 1.55 -3.20
CA CYS A 62 8.03 0.47 -2.69
C CYS A 62 8.29 0.32 -1.19
N THR A 63 7.25 0.39 -0.37
CA THR A 63 7.30 0.28 1.08
C THR A 63 6.34 -0.79 1.58
N VAL A 64 6.51 -1.18 2.85
CA VAL A 64 5.62 -2.13 3.53
C VAL A 64 4.47 -1.37 4.16
N ASN A 65 3.25 -1.87 3.99
CA ASN A 65 2.10 -1.43 4.75
C ASN A 65 2.14 -2.05 6.16
N ALA A 66 2.56 -1.29 7.16
CA ALA A 66 2.68 -1.80 8.52
C ALA A 66 1.33 -2.13 9.18
N GLU A 67 0.22 -1.62 8.66
CA GLU A 67 -1.12 -1.89 9.20
C GLU A 67 -1.61 -3.31 8.85
N GLU A 68 -1.08 -3.89 7.77
CA GLU A 68 -1.50 -5.20 7.23
C GLU A 68 -0.47 -6.32 7.49
N VAL A 69 0.65 -5.98 8.15
CA VAL A 69 1.77 -6.89 8.38
C VAL A 69 2.01 -7.03 9.86
N ASP A 70 1.91 -8.25 10.37
CA ASP A 70 2.25 -8.57 11.76
C ASP A 70 3.76 -8.76 11.90
N PHE A 71 4.40 -7.92 12.71
CA PHE A 71 5.84 -7.94 12.92
C PHE A 71 6.17 -8.79 14.16
N PRO A 72 6.90 -9.92 14.01
CA PRO A 72 7.27 -10.72 15.15
C PRO A 72 8.30 -9.98 16.02
N ALA A 73 8.19 -10.16 17.34
CA ALA A 73 9.22 -9.71 18.27
C ALA A 73 10.57 -10.38 17.91
N ALA A 74 11.58 -9.56 17.61
CA ALA A 74 12.87 -10.05 17.15
C ALA A 74 14.01 -9.05 17.44
N TYR A 75 15.24 -9.52 17.27
CA TYR A 75 16.43 -8.77 17.63
C TYR A 75 16.99 -7.88 16.49
N GLY A 76 16.57 -8.04 15.24
CA GLY A 76 17.06 -7.22 14.13
C GLY A 76 16.46 -5.80 14.16
N ASN A 77 17.24 -4.79 13.75
CA ASN A 77 16.73 -3.43 13.55
C ASN A 77 15.88 -3.29 12.28
N TYR A 78 15.98 -4.26 11.38
CA TYR A 78 15.28 -4.28 10.10
C TYR A 78 14.55 -5.61 9.89
N CYS A 79 13.45 -5.53 9.17
CA CYS A 79 12.61 -6.65 8.78
C CYS A 79 12.53 -6.77 7.26
N MET A 80 12.68 -7.99 6.76
CA MET A 80 12.33 -8.33 5.38
C MET A 80 10.89 -8.85 5.34
N VAL A 81 10.07 -8.28 4.46
CA VAL A 81 8.67 -8.71 4.24
C VAL A 81 8.54 -9.23 2.80
N ALA A 82 8.32 -10.53 2.63
CA ALA A 82 8.20 -11.18 1.32
C ALA A 82 6.75 -11.20 0.79
N SER A 83 6.56 -11.34 -0.53
CA SER A 83 5.23 -11.39 -1.19
C SER A 83 4.28 -12.51 -0.69
N GLY A 84 4.76 -13.43 0.15
CA GLY A 84 3.95 -14.47 0.80
C GLY A 84 3.50 -14.14 2.23
N GLY A 85 3.71 -12.90 2.70
CA GLY A 85 3.41 -12.50 4.08
C GLY A 85 4.45 -13.00 5.10
N ILE A 86 5.57 -13.57 4.63
CA ILE A 86 6.66 -14.01 5.51
C ILE A 86 7.45 -12.78 5.95
N VAL A 87 7.50 -12.57 7.26
CA VAL A 87 8.24 -11.46 7.90
C VAL A 87 9.44 -12.03 8.65
N GLN A 88 10.63 -11.50 8.37
CA GLN A 88 11.86 -11.88 9.07
C GLN A 88 12.56 -10.64 9.63
N CYS A 89 12.53 -10.47 10.94
CA CYS A 89 13.08 -9.32 11.67
C CYS A 89 14.44 -9.61 12.32
N ILE A 90 15.34 -10.26 11.60
CA ILE A 90 16.63 -10.74 12.11
C ILE A 90 17.82 -9.88 11.68
N TYR A 91 17.60 -8.88 10.83
CA TYR A 91 18.68 -8.13 10.19
C TYR A 91 19.12 -6.95 11.03
N VAL A 92 20.41 -6.87 11.34
CA VAL A 92 20.99 -5.75 12.09
C VAL A 92 21.20 -4.52 11.20
N GLY A 93 21.58 -4.74 9.93
CA GLY A 93 21.85 -3.69 8.95
C GLY A 93 20.87 -3.69 7.77
N PHE A 94 20.61 -2.51 7.22
CA PHE A 94 19.70 -2.32 6.09
C PHE A 94 20.18 -3.03 4.83
N ASP A 95 21.48 -2.98 4.52
CA ASP A 95 22.02 -3.53 3.27
C ASP A 95 21.87 -5.06 3.17
N ASP A 96 22.03 -5.77 4.29
CA ASP A 96 21.81 -7.22 4.35
C ASP A 96 20.33 -7.57 4.17
N CYS A 97 19.46 -6.78 4.81
CA CYS A 97 18.02 -6.91 4.68
C CYS A 97 17.53 -6.60 3.26
N ASP A 98 17.99 -5.53 2.63
CA ASP A 98 17.62 -5.14 1.27
C ASP A 98 18.14 -6.16 0.23
N ARG A 99 19.36 -6.67 0.41
CA ARG A 99 19.89 -7.75 -0.44
C ARG A 99 19.02 -9.00 -0.36
N GLU A 100 18.67 -9.45 0.84
CA GLU A 100 17.84 -10.64 1.03
C GLU A 100 16.39 -10.42 0.58
N ALA A 101 15.84 -9.22 0.79
CA ALA A 101 14.53 -8.82 0.28
C ALA A 101 14.48 -8.93 -1.25
N LYS A 102 15.52 -8.45 -1.96
CA LYS A 102 15.58 -8.57 -3.42
C LYS A 102 15.60 -10.03 -3.89
N LEU A 103 16.30 -10.91 -3.18
CA LEU A 103 16.36 -12.34 -3.50
C LEU A 103 15.03 -13.06 -3.25
N ASN A 104 14.33 -12.71 -2.17
CA ASN A 104 13.09 -13.37 -1.74
C ASN A 104 11.81 -12.67 -2.19
N LYS A 105 11.91 -11.74 -3.15
CA LYS A 105 10.78 -10.92 -3.62
C LYS A 105 10.06 -10.25 -2.45
N GLY A 106 10.80 -9.49 -1.67
CA GLY A 106 10.31 -8.73 -0.54
C GLY A 106 10.75 -7.26 -0.56
N VAL A 107 10.40 -6.59 0.53
CA VAL A 107 10.80 -5.22 0.85
C VAL A 107 11.46 -5.21 2.21
N CYS A 108 12.58 -4.49 2.33
CA CYS A 108 13.21 -4.24 3.61
C CYS A 108 12.58 -3.00 4.29
N THR A 109 12.24 -3.12 5.57
CA THR A 109 11.68 -2.04 6.39
C THR A 109 12.35 -2.00 7.78
N LEU A 110 12.15 -0.93 8.53
CA LEU A 110 12.56 -0.86 9.93
C LEU A 110 11.70 -1.81 10.78
N ASN A 111 12.31 -2.41 11.79
CA ASN A 111 11.57 -3.19 12.78
C ASN A 111 10.85 -2.24 13.75
N PRO A 112 9.51 -2.16 13.74
CA PRO A 112 8.77 -1.26 14.63
C PRO A 112 8.98 -1.60 16.11
N GLU A 113 9.19 -2.88 16.45
CA GLU A 113 9.40 -3.35 17.83
C GLU A 113 10.77 -2.94 18.41
N ARG A 114 11.70 -2.50 17.56
CA ARG A 114 13.05 -2.08 17.94
C ARG A 114 13.24 -0.57 17.91
N GLN A 115 12.30 0.18 17.34
CA GLN A 115 12.29 1.61 17.55
C GLN A 115 12.09 1.79 19.06
N GLY A 116 13.13 2.30 19.73
CA GLY A 116 13.08 2.57 21.16
C GLY A 116 11.88 3.46 21.50
N PRO A 117 11.62 3.73 22.80
CA PRO A 117 10.52 4.62 23.17
C PRO A 117 10.58 5.89 22.29
N PRO A 118 9.43 6.35 21.76
CA PRO A 118 9.39 7.43 20.78
C PRO A 118 10.29 8.57 21.23
N GLU A 119 11.01 9.18 20.30
CA GLU A 119 12.06 10.22 20.49
C GLU A 119 11.68 11.34 21.49
N GLN A 120 10.38 11.48 21.76
CA GLN A 120 9.77 12.28 22.83
C GLN A 120 10.30 11.98 24.25
N PHE A 121 10.97 10.85 24.49
CA PHE A 121 11.61 10.53 25.78
C PHE A 121 13.12 10.81 25.84
N GLN A 122 13.76 11.25 24.76
CA GLN A 122 15.19 11.59 24.78
C GLN A 122 15.47 13.03 25.21
N SER A 123 14.50 13.95 25.08
CA SER A 123 14.66 15.35 25.50
C SER A 123 14.62 15.58 27.02
N GLU A 124 14.22 14.60 27.83
CA GLU A 124 14.20 14.73 29.30
C GLU A 124 15.52 14.30 29.98
N VAL A 125 16.40 13.61 29.25
CA VAL A 125 17.69 13.14 29.79
C VAL A 125 18.81 14.17 29.58
N ASP A 126 18.70 15.04 28.57
CA ASP A 126 19.68 16.09 28.28
C ASP A 126 19.50 17.38 29.12
N GLY A 127 18.49 17.42 30.02
CA GLY A 127 18.21 18.55 30.91
C GLY A 127 18.75 18.41 32.34
N LEU A 128 19.48 17.34 32.65
CA LEU A 128 19.88 16.98 34.02
C LEU A 128 21.40 16.94 34.27
N TYR A 129 22.22 17.49 33.35
CA TYR A 129 23.66 17.68 33.55
C TYR A 129 24.10 19.11 33.24
#